data_AF-A0A1D2VRI8-F1
#
_entry.id   AF-A0A1D2VRI8-F1
#
_cell.length_a   1.000
_cell.length_b   1.000
_cell.length_c   1.000
_cell.angle_alpha   90.00
_cell.angle_beta   90.00
_cell.angle_gamma   90.00
#
_symmetry.space_group_name_H-M   'P 1'
#
loop_
_entity.id
_entity.type
_entity.pdbx_description
1 polymer ?
#
loop_
_entity_poly.entity_id
_entity_poly.type
_entity_poly.pdbx_seq_one_letter_code
_entity_poly.pdbx_strand_id
1 'polypeptide(L)'
;ILEVNHSDSERRKHAGKYVSLDCEFVGVGPEGSESALARVSIVNFYGHVLLDTFVRPLEKVVDWRTRVSGVTPAHMKNAILFKEAQKTTSDILKNRILIGHAVYHDLKALLLSHPSSMTRDTSLFPPFRAYAKGKTPSLKKLSQQILGKEIQKNEHSSIEDARATVVLYRLYKKDFEKF
;
A
#
# COMPACT_ATOMS: atom_id res chain seq x y z
N ILE A 1 27.03 -2.20 -22.55
CA ILE A 1 25.95 -2.98 -21.90
C ILE A 1 26.44 -3.23 -20.49
N LEU A 2 25.84 -2.59 -19.48
CA LEU A 2 26.30 -2.73 -18.10
C LEU A 2 25.78 -4.06 -17.57
N GLU A 3 26.69 -5.01 -17.33
CA GLU A 3 26.39 -6.25 -16.62
C GLU A 3 25.84 -5.91 -15.24
N VAL A 4 24.56 -6.23 -15.02
CA VAL A 4 23.97 -6.16 -13.69
C VAL A 4 24.54 -7.35 -12.91
N ASN A 5 25.44 -7.08 -11.96
CA ASN A 5 26.00 -8.09 -11.06
C ASN A 5 24.88 -8.90 -10.40
N HIS A 6 24.92 -10.23 -10.57
CA HIS A 6 23.90 -11.15 -10.08
C HIS A 6 23.66 -11.03 -8.55
N SER A 7 24.71 -10.71 -7.78
CA SER A 7 24.63 -10.49 -6.33
C SER A 7 23.84 -9.23 -5.94
N ASP A 8 23.91 -8.16 -6.74
CA ASP A 8 23.15 -6.93 -6.51
C ASP A 8 21.68 -7.10 -6.90
N SER A 9 21.40 -7.93 -7.91
CA SER A 9 20.04 -8.36 -8.26
C SER A 9 19.37 -9.09 -7.09
N GLU A 10 20.06 -10.05 -6.46
CA GLU A 10 19.49 -10.79 -5.32
C GLU A 10 19.32 -9.93 -4.07
N ARG A 11 20.26 -9.03 -3.76
CA ARG A 11 20.10 -8.07 -2.65
C ARG A 11 18.87 -7.19 -2.81
N ARG A 12 18.53 -6.79 -4.04
CA ARG A 12 17.35 -5.96 -4.33
C ARG A 12 16.02 -6.67 -4.07
N LYS A 13 15.98 -8.00 -3.96
CA LYS A 13 14.77 -8.75 -3.60
C LYS A 13 14.45 -8.73 -2.10
N HIS A 14 15.42 -8.39 -1.25
CA HIS A 14 15.22 -8.37 0.20
C HIS A 14 14.41 -7.15 0.64
N ALA A 15 13.78 -7.22 1.81
CA ALA A 15 12.93 -6.14 2.33
C ALA A 15 13.66 -4.79 2.44
N GLY A 16 14.94 -4.81 2.84
CA GLY A 16 15.73 -3.59 3.00
C GLY A 16 15.19 -2.66 4.10
N LYS A 17 15.56 -1.37 4.02
CA LYS A 17 15.19 -0.33 5.00
C LYS A 17 13.79 0.26 4.78
N TYR A 18 13.30 0.24 3.55
CA TYR A 18 12.06 0.91 3.14
C TYR A 18 11.08 -0.11 2.58
N VAL A 19 9.84 -0.03 3.04
CA VAL A 19 8.73 -0.85 2.57
C VAL A 19 7.53 0.05 2.30
N SER A 20 6.65 -0.39 1.41
CA SER A 20 5.38 0.27 1.16
C SER A 20 4.24 -0.71 1.26
N LEU A 21 3.16 -0.25 1.89
CA LEU A 21 1.96 -0.99 2.23
C LEU A 21 0.78 -0.38 1.47
N ASP A 22 -0.08 -1.24 0.94
CA ASP A 22 -1.40 -0.87 0.47
C ASP A 22 -2.38 -2.03 0.69
N CYS A 23 -3.62 -1.72 1.00
CA CYS A 23 -4.66 -2.68 1.32
C CYS A 23 -5.91 -2.48 0.46
N GLU A 24 -6.59 -3.58 0.13
CA GLU A 24 -7.94 -3.54 -0.41
C GLU A 24 -8.96 -3.84 0.67
N PHE A 25 -10.11 -3.16 0.58
CA PHE A 25 -11.15 -3.22 1.59
C PHE A 25 -12.49 -3.70 1.02
N VAL A 26 -13.24 -4.39 1.86
CA VAL A 26 -14.65 -4.75 1.64
C VAL A 26 -15.54 -4.00 2.63
N GLY A 27 -16.83 -3.94 2.33
CA GLY A 27 -17.87 -3.33 3.16
C GLY A 27 -18.45 -4.30 4.20
N VAL A 28 -18.43 -3.86 5.46
CA VAL A 28 -19.07 -4.51 6.61
C VAL A 28 -19.99 -3.52 7.34
N GLY A 29 -20.70 -3.99 8.36
CA GLY A 29 -21.66 -3.17 9.11
C GLY A 29 -22.95 -2.89 8.32
N PRO A 30 -23.84 -2.02 8.84
CA PRO A 30 -25.06 -1.64 8.14
C PRO A 30 -24.74 -1.09 6.74
N GLU A 31 -25.35 -1.72 5.73
CA GLU A 31 -25.21 -1.35 4.31
C GLU A 31 -23.77 -1.31 3.77
N GLY A 32 -22.80 -1.94 4.46
CA GLY A 32 -21.40 -1.96 4.01
C GLY A 32 -20.69 -0.63 4.21
N SER A 33 -21.17 0.21 5.13
CA SER A 33 -20.63 1.54 5.41
C SER A 33 -19.22 1.52 6.01
N GLU A 34 -18.83 0.44 6.66
CA GLU A 34 -17.52 0.30 7.31
C GLU A 34 -16.55 -0.48 6.40
N SER A 35 -15.28 -0.06 6.37
CA SER A 35 -14.23 -0.74 5.60
C SER A 35 -13.53 -1.79 6.45
N ALA A 36 -13.53 -3.05 5.99
CA ALA A 36 -12.76 -4.14 6.58
C ALA A 36 -11.65 -4.61 5.62
N LEU A 37 -10.49 -4.98 6.17
CA LEU A 37 -9.35 -5.51 5.42
C LEU A 37 -9.73 -6.80 4.67
N ALA A 38 -9.41 -6.86 3.38
CA ALA A 38 -9.62 -8.06 2.57
C ALA A 38 -8.42 -8.47 1.72
N ARG A 39 -7.47 -7.57 1.47
CA ARG A 39 -6.17 -7.88 0.87
C ARG A 39 -5.12 -6.95 1.44
N VAL A 40 -3.91 -7.46 1.64
CA VAL A 40 -2.74 -6.65 1.99
C VAL A 40 -1.60 -6.96 1.03
N SER A 41 -0.97 -5.91 0.52
CA SER A 41 0.25 -6.04 -0.28
C SER A 41 1.35 -5.16 0.31
N ILE A 42 2.57 -5.71 0.37
CA ILE A 42 3.76 -4.99 0.80
C ILE A 42 4.84 -5.17 -0.26
N VAL A 43 5.46 -4.08 -0.67
CA VAL A 43 6.62 -4.09 -1.57
C VAL A 43 7.83 -3.43 -0.92
N ASN A 44 9.02 -3.82 -1.34
CA ASN A 44 10.25 -3.14 -0.93
C ASN A 44 10.51 -1.88 -1.75
N PHE A 45 11.61 -1.19 -1.45
CA PHE A 45 12.06 0.03 -2.15
C PHE A 45 12.26 -0.11 -3.67
N TYR A 46 12.48 -1.33 -4.16
CA TYR A 46 12.67 -1.63 -5.58
C TYR A 46 11.37 -2.10 -6.25
N GLY A 47 10.28 -2.26 -5.51
CA GLY A 47 8.98 -2.72 -6.00
C GLY A 47 8.84 -4.25 -6.03
N HIS A 48 9.76 -5.00 -5.44
CA HIS A 48 9.60 -6.44 -5.25
C HIS A 48 8.56 -6.70 -4.17
N VAL A 49 7.65 -7.64 -4.43
CA VAL A 49 6.58 -8.03 -3.51
C VAL A 49 7.18 -8.84 -2.36
N LEU A 50 6.93 -8.38 -1.14
CA LEU A 50 7.28 -9.07 0.11
C LEU A 50 6.09 -9.82 0.70
N LEU A 51 4.89 -9.29 0.49
CA LEU A 51 3.63 -9.89 0.89
C LEU A 51 2.56 -9.51 -0.14
N ASP A 52 1.74 -10.47 -0.54
CA ASP A 52 0.49 -10.23 -1.26
C ASP A 52 -0.48 -11.35 -0.91
N THR A 53 -1.49 -11.05 -0.09
CA THR A 53 -2.42 -12.08 0.39
C THR A 53 -3.81 -11.53 0.59
N PHE A 54 -4.80 -12.35 0.27
CA PHE A 54 -6.17 -12.12 0.70
C PHE A 54 -6.32 -12.47 2.19
N VAL A 55 -7.18 -11.73 2.87
CA VAL A 55 -7.40 -11.81 4.31
C VAL A 55 -8.88 -12.01 4.57
N ARG A 56 -9.22 -12.94 5.46
CA ARG A 56 -10.61 -13.12 5.91
C ARG A 56 -11.01 -11.95 6.82
N PRO A 57 -12.03 -11.15 6.46
CA PRO A 57 -12.53 -10.08 7.31
C PRO A 57 -13.05 -10.64 8.65
N LEU A 58 -12.95 -9.84 9.71
CA LEU A 58 -13.42 -10.23 11.04
C LEU A 58 -14.94 -10.25 11.13
N GLU A 59 -15.59 -9.29 10.46
CA GLU A 59 -17.06 -9.21 10.37
C GLU A 59 -17.59 -9.82 9.07
N LYS A 60 -18.91 -10.08 9.05
CA LYS A 60 -19.61 -10.53 7.84
C LYS A 60 -19.54 -9.45 6.76
N VAL A 61 -18.99 -9.82 5.60
CA VAL A 61 -19.02 -8.97 4.40
C VAL A 61 -20.45 -8.84 3.88
N VAL A 62 -20.88 -7.60 3.67
CA VAL A 62 -22.20 -7.28 3.08
C VAL A 62 -22.06 -6.59 1.72
N ASP A 63 -20.92 -5.97 1.44
CA ASP A 63 -20.55 -5.43 0.13
C ASP A 63 -19.10 -5.78 -0.19
N TRP A 64 -18.83 -6.45 -1.30
CA TRP A 64 -17.47 -6.81 -1.70
C TRP A 64 -16.70 -5.64 -2.31
N ARG A 65 -17.40 -4.59 -2.75
CA ARG A 65 -16.82 -3.45 -3.45
C ARG A 65 -15.96 -3.87 -4.65
N THR A 66 -16.26 -5.02 -5.27
CA THR A 66 -15.38 -5.69 -6.24
C THR A 66 -14.95 -4.77 -7.38
N ARG A 67 -15.84 -3.91 -7.87
CA ARG A 67 -15.53 -2.93 -8.92
C ARG A 67 -14.35 -2.02 -8.57
N VAL A 68 -14.12 -1.77 -7.29
CA VAL A 68 -13.02 -0.96 -6.77
C VAL A 68 -11.92 -1.87 -6.22
N SER A 69 -12.23 -2.80 -5.31
CA SER A 69 -11.24 -3.58 -4.57
C SER A 69 -10.64 -4.76 -5.33
N GLY A 70 -11.29 -5.21 -6.40
CA GLY A 70 -11.01 -6.48 -7.08
C GLY A 70 -11.21 -7.73 -6.20
N VAL A 71 -11.73 -7.58 -4.98
CA VAL A 71 -11.96 -8.70 -4.07
C VAL A 71 -13.30 -9.38 -4.40
N THR A 72 -13.29 -10.72 -4.43
CA THR A 72 -14.48 -11.54 -4.63
C THR A 72 -14.63 -12.58 -3.52
N PRO A 73 -15.83 -13.14 -3.30
CA PRO A 73 -16.00 -14.26 -2.38
C PRO A 73 -15.08 -15.46 -2.67
N ALA A 74 -14.75 -15.69 -3.94
CA ALA A 74 -13.89 -16.80 -4.35
C ALA A 74 -12.49 -16.69 -3.76
N HIS A 75 -11.97 -15.47 -3.58
CA HIS A 75 -10.66 -15.24 -2.96
C HIS A 75 -10.62 -15.70 -1.49
N MET A 76 -11.76 -15.76 -0.79
CA MET A 76 -11.81 -16.16 0.63
C MET A 76 -11.49 -17.64 0.87
N LYS A 77 -11.60 -18.48 -0.17
CA LYS A 77 -11.25 -19.91 -0.08
C LYS A 77 -9.79 -20.11 0.34
N ASN A 78 -8.90 -19.27 -0.18
CA ASN A 78 -7.45 -19.32 0.07
C ASN A 78 -6.97 -18.15 0.95
N ALA A 79 -7.87 -17.31 1.46
CA ALA A 79 -7.51 -16.19 2.31
C ALA A 79 -7.02 -16.66 3.68
N ILE A 80 -5.96 -16.03 4.18
CA ILE A 80 -5.41 -16.30 5.51
C ILE A 80 -6.27 -15.64 6.60
N LEU A 81 -6.07 -16.05 7.84
CA LEU A 81 -6.75 -15.44 8.98
C LEU A 81 -6.23 -14.02 9.22
N PHE A 82 -7.13 -13.12 9.65
CA PHE A 82 -6.77 -11.74 9.97
C PHE A 82 -5.55 -11.63 10.91
N LYS A 83 -5.53 -12.43 11.98
CA LYS A 83 -4.43 -12.43 12.96
C LYS A 83 -3.09 -12.83 12.33
N GLU A 84 -3.10 -13.73 11.36
CA GLU A 84 -1.90 -14.13 10.62
C GLU A 84 -1.42 -13.02 9.69
N ALA A 85 -2.33 -12.39 8.94
CA ALA A 85 -2.03 -11.24 8.10
C ALA A 85 -1.46 -10.07 8.91
N GLN A 86 -2.09 -9.75 10.05
CA GLN A 86 -1.66 -8.72 10.97
C GLN A 86 -0.26 -9.00 11.50
N LYS A 87 0.00 -10.21 12.00
CA LYS A 87 1.32 -10.59 12.53
C LYS A 87 2.40 -10.49 11.44
N THR A 88 2.16 -11.10 10.28
CA THR A 88 3.10 -11.09 9.15
C THR A 88 3.39 -9.68 8.67
N THR A 89 2.36 -8.83 8.58
CA THR A 89 2.52 -7.42 8.25
C THR A 89 3.35 -6.69 9.30
N SER A 90 3.02 -6.84 10.58
CA SER A 90 3.78 -6.23 11.69
C SER A 90 5.26 -6.63 11.67
N ASP A 91 5.56 -7.90 11.46
CA ASP A 91 6.93 -8.43 11.39
C ASP A 91 7.72 -7.82 10.21
N ILE A 92 7.08 -7.62 9.05
CA ILE A 92 7.70 -6.97 7.90
C ILE A 92 7.94 -5.48 8.18
N LEU A 93 6.97 -4.78 8.77
CA LEU A 93 7.07 -3.34 9.06
C LEU A 93 8.07 -3.01 10.17
N LYS A 94 8.36 -3.96 11.07
CA LYS A 94 9.24 -3.76 12.22
C LYS A 94 10.61 -3.22 11.82
N ASN A 95 11.03 -2.14 12.47
CA ASN A 95 12.32 -1.46 12.26
C ASN A 95 12.58 -0.98 10.82
N ARG A 96 11.52 -0.71 10.04
CA ARG A 96 11.61 -0.20 8.66
C ARG A 96 10.85 1.10 8.50
N ILE A 97 11.26 1.89 7.51
CA ILE A 97 10.53 3.10 7.12
C ILE A 97 9.35 2.68 6.25
N LEU A 98 8.15 3.05 6.67
CA LEU A 98 6.91 2.79 5.95
C LEU A 98 6.59 3.96 5.01
N ILE A 99 6.55 3.66 3.72
CA ILE A 99 6.10 4.59 2.68
C ILE A 99 4.66 4.24 2.31
N GLY A 100 3.76 5.21 2.32
CA GLY A 100 2.36 4.93 1.98
C GLY A 100 1.63 6.13 1.37
N HIS A 101 0.35 5.96 1.06
CA HIS A 101 -0.52 7.02 0.56
C HIS A 101 -1.84 6.99 1.33
N ALA A 102 -2.01 7.93 2.27
CA ALA A 102 -3.08 7.91 3.26
C ALA A 102 -3.07 6.62 4.12
N VAL A 103 -1.85 6.17 4.47
CA VAL A 103 -1.54 4.84 5.04
C VAL A 103 -2.16 4.59 6.41
N TYR A 104 -2.65 5.65 7.05
CA TYR A 104 -3.42 5.56 8.27
C TYR A 104 -4.64 4.63 8.12
N HIS A 105 -5.31 4.65 6.96
CA HIS A 105 -6.48 3.81 6.73
C HIS A 105 -6.11 2.32 6.70
N ASP A 106 -5.01 1.97 6.03
CA ASP A 106 -4.46 0.62 5.97
C ASP A 106 -4.05 0.11 7.35
N LEU A 107 -3.28 0.92 8.09
CA LEU A 107 -2.84 0.58 9.44
C LEU A 107 -4.02 0.41 10.40
N LYS A 108 -5.03 1.28 10.31
CA LYS A 108 -6.26 1.17 11.10
C LYS A 108 -7.00 -0.13 10.79
N ALA A 109 -7.16 -0.50 9.53
CA ALA A 109 -7.83 -1.73 9.13
C ALA A 109 -7.05 -2.99 9.56
N LEU A 110 -5.71 -2.90 9.62
CA LEU A 110 -4.83 -3.94 10.16
C LEU A 110 -4.79 -3.97 11.70
N LEU A 111 -5.41 -2.99 12.37
CA LEU A 111 -5.28 -2.75 13.82
C LEU A 111 -3.80 -2.64 14.25
N LEU A 112 -3.01 -1.94 13.44
CA LEU A 112 -1.58 -1.67 13.68
C LEU A 112 -1.32 -0.18 13.83
N SER A 113 -0.20 0.15 14.45
CA SER A 113 0.38 1.49 14.43
C SER A 113 1.81 1.42 13.90
N HIS A 114 2.30 2.54 13.38
CA HIS A 114 3.70 2.69 12.97
C HIS A 114 4.23 4.04 13.48
N PRO A 115 5.49 4.12 13.96
CA PRO A 115 6.03 5.37 14.47
C PRO A 115 5.98 6.48 13.41
N SER A 116 5.42 7.64 13.76
CA SER A 116 5.28 8.77 12.84
C SER A 116 6.62 9.21 12.25
N SER A 117 7.70 9.17 13.03
CA SER A 117 9.07 9.47 12.59
C SER A 117 9.59 8.51 11.50
N MET A 118 9.02 7.30 11.42
CA MET A 118 9.37 6.26 10.44
C MET A 118 8.32 6.14 9.32
N THR A 119 7.28 6.96 9.32
CA THR A 119 6.27 7.00 8.26
C THR A 119 6.60 8.09 7.24
N ARG A 120 6.41 7.79 5.95
CA ARG A 120 6.50 8.73 4.83
C ARG A 120 5.20 8.62 4.03
N ASP A 121 4.21 9.43 4.42
CA ASP A 121 2.90 9.44 3.76
C ASP A 121 2.88 10.46 2.61
N THR A 122 2.78 9.95 1.38
CA THR A 122 2.74 10.74 0.15
C THR A 122 1.47 11.60 0.02
N SER A 123 0.38 11.25 0.68
CA SER A 123 -0.85 12.04 0.67
C SER A 123 -0.74 13.35 1.48
N LEU A 124 0.20 13.39 2.44
CA LEU A 124 0.44 14.53 3.33
C LEU A 124 1.59 15.43 2.85
N PHE A 125 2.38 14.98 1.88
CA PHE A 125 3.56 15.72 1.41
C PHE A 125 3.16 17.04 0.72
N PRO A 126 3.60 18.21 1.23
CA PRO A 126 3.11 19.50 0.71
C PRO A 126 3.30 19.71 -0.80
N PRO A 127 4.43 19.35 -1.42
CA PRO A 127 4.58 19.42 -2.88
C PRO A 127 3.55 18.59 -3.65
N PHE A 128 3.10 17.45 -3.12
CA PHE A 128 2.05 16.65 -3.76
C PHE A 128 0.66 17.26 -3.56
N ARG A 129 0.39 17.88 -2.41
CA ARG A 129 -0.87 18.61 -2.16
C ARG A 129 -1.06 19.80 -3.09
N ALA A 130 0.01 20.39 -3.62
CA ALA A 130 -0.07 21.43 -4.64
C ALA A 130 -0.83 20.96 -5.90
N TYR A 131 -0.67 19.70 -6.31
CA TYR A 131 -1.43 19.09 -7.42
C TYR A 131 -2.93 18.98 -7.13
N ALA A 132 -3.36 19.07 -5.87
CA ALA A 132 -4.76 19.01 -5.45
C ALA A 132 -5.24 20.31 -4.80
N LYS A 133 -4.65 21.47 -5.17
CA LYS A 133 -5.03 22.80 -4.65
C LYS A 133 -5.02 22.84 -3.12
N GLY A 134 -4.00 22.22 -2.50
CA GLY A 134 -3.84 22.16 -1.06
C GLY A 134 -4.67 21.09 -0.35
N LYS A 135 -5.56 20.37 -1.04
CA LYS A 135 -6.27 19.19 -0.52
C LYS A 135 -5.39 17.94 -0.61
N THR A 136 -5.83 16.85 0.01
CA THR A 136 -5.19 15.54 -0.14
C THR A 136 -5.37 15.05 -1.58
N PRO A 137 -4.29 14.84 -2.34
CA PRO A 137 -4.37 14.31 -3.71
C PRO A 137 -4.71 12.81 -3.68
N SER A 138 -5.34 12.29 -4.74
CA SER A 138 -5.43 10.84 -4.93
C SER A 138 -4.13 10.30 -5.53
N LEU A 139 -3.81 9.04 -5.21
CA LEU A 139 -2.66 8.36 -5.81
C LEU A 139 -2.75 8.33 -7.33
N LYS A 140 -3.94 8.04 -7.89
CA LYS A 140 -4.21 8.10 -9.33
C LYS A 140 -3.83 9.45 -9.95
N LYS A 141 -4.17 10.56 -9.29
CA LYS A 141 -3.83 11.90 -9.78
C LYS A 141 -2.32 12.13 -9.77
N LEU A 142 -1.64 11.77 -8.68
CA LEU A 142 -0.18 11.91 -8.60
C LEU A 142 0.53 11.01 -9.61
N SER A 143 0.09 9.77 -9.77
CA SER A 143 0.64 8.82 -10.74
C SER A 143 0.52 9.36 -12.16
N GLN A 144 -0.63 9.91 -12.52
CA GLN A 144 -0.83 10.51 -13.84
C GLN A 144 0.04 11.76 -14.05
N GLN A 145 0.04 12.68 -13.10
CA GLN A 145 0.68 14.00 -13.26
C GLN A 145 2.20 13.97 -13.12
N ILE A 146 2.74 13.07 -12.29
CA ILE A 146 4.17 13.01 -11.95
C ILE A 146 4.84 11.84 -12.67
N LEU A 147 4.20 10.67 -12.73
CA LEU A 147 4.79 9.47 -13.32
C LEU A 147 4.40 9.27 -14.79
N GLY A 148 3.41 10.02 -15.30
CA GLY A 148 2.84 9.80 -16.63
C GLY A 148 2.14 8.44 -16.76
N LYS A 149 1.69 7.85 -15.64
CA LYS A 149 1.08 6.51 -15.61
C LYS A 149 -0.38 6.59 -15.15
N GLU A 150 -1.25 5.92 -15.89
CA GLU A 150 -2.62 5.70 -15.45
C GLU A 150 -2.71 4.37 -14.70
N ILE A 151 -3.10 4.45 -13.43
CA ILE A 151 -3.39 3.33 -12.53
C ILE A 151 -4.88 3.35 -12.17
N GLN A 152 -5.40 2.29 -11.57
CA GLN A 152 -6.80 2.23 -11.10
C GLN A 152 -7.81 2.56 -12.23
N LYS A 153 -7.61 1.96 -13.42
CA LYS A 153 -8.55 2.13 -14.57
C LYS A 153 -9.85 1.37 -14.36
N ASN A 154 -9.74 0.16 -13.82
CA ASN A 154 -10.84 -0.72 -13.48
C ASN A 154 -10.83 -0.89 -11.95
N GLU A 155 -10.54 -2.12 -11.51
CA GLU A 155 -10.25 -2.46 -10.14
C GLU A 155 -8.88 -1.89 -9.74
N HIS A 156 -8.73 -1.65 -8.44
CA HIS A 156 -7.47 -1.30 -7.82
C HIS A 156 -6.60 -2.55 -7.70
N SER A 157 -5.30 -2.32 -7.63
CA SER A 157 -4.31 -3.35 -7.39
C SER A 157 -3.38 -2.82 -6.33
N SER A 158 -3.53 -3.31 -5.11
CA SER A 158 -2.68 -2.95 -3.99
C SER A 158 -1.18 -3.10 -4.27
N ILE A 159 -0.77 -4.04 -5.14
CA ILE A 159 0.63 -4.13 -5.60
C ILE A 159 1.01 -2.92 -6.50
N GLU A 160 0.16 -2.57 -7.47
CA GLU A 160 0.40 -1.43 -8.36
C GLU A 160 0.47 -0.12 -7.56
N ASP A 161 -0.45 0.04 -6.61
CA ASP A 161 -0.58 1.24 -5.79
C ASP A 161 0.60 1.39 -4.81
N ALA A 162 1.00 0.31 -4.13
CA ALA A 162 2.22 0.32 -3.30
C ALA A 162 3.48 0.63 -4.14
N ARG A 163 3.58 0.09 -5.36
CA ARG A 163 4.70 0.40 -6.28
C ARG A 163 4.70 1.86 -6.73
N ALA A 164 3.55 2.39 -7.14
CA ALA A 164 3.41 3.78 -7.54
C ALA A 164 3.83 4.72 -6.40
N THR A 165 3.40 4.41 -5.18
CA THR A 165 3.77 5.15 -3.97
C THR A 165 5.28 5.15 -3.72
N VAL A 166 5.95 4.00 -3.84
CA VAL A 166 7.42 3.92 -3.72
C VAL A 166 8.11 4.76 -4.79
N VAL A 167 7.65 4.73 -6.03
CA VAL A 167 8.24 5.52 -7.13
C VAL A 167 8.08 7.01 -6.86
N LEU A 168 6.91 7.46 -6.41
CA LEU A 168 6.68 8.87 -6.02
C LEU A 168 7.64 9.29 -4.90
N TYR A 169 7.74 8.51 -3.83
CA TYR A 169 8.68 8.80 -2.74
C TYR A 169 10.13 8.84 -3.24
N ARG A 170 10.54 7.91 -4.12
CA ARG A 170 11.89 7.86 -4.66
C ARG A 170 12.28 9.10 -5.45
N LEU A 171 11.37 9.59 -6.31
CA LEU A 171 11.60 10.79 -7.10
C LEU A 171 11.80 12.03 -6.21
N TYR A 172 11.08 12.10 -5.09
CA TYR A 172 11.08 13.25 -4.19
C TYR A 172 11.85 13.00 -2.88
N LYS A 173 12.62 11.92 -2.78
CA LYS A 173 13.21 11.46 -1.51
C LYS A 173 14.03 12.56 -0.83
N LYS A 174 14.80 13.33 -1.59
CA LYS A 174 15.64 14.41 -1.04
C LYS A 174 14.82 15.50 -0.36
N ASP A 175 13.63 15.81 -0.86
CA ASP A 175 12.75 16.82 -0.30
C ASP A 175 11.89 16.24 0.82
N PHE A 176 11.50 14.97 0.67
CA PHE A 176 10.80 14.21 1.70
C PHE A 176 11.61 14.05 2.99
N GLU A 177 12.93 13.90 2.92
CA GLU A 177 13.76 13.75 4.12
C GLU A 177 14.16 15.09 4.77
N LYS A 178 13.74 16.23 4.20
CA LYS A 178 13.85 17.56 4.83
C LYS A 178 12.56 17.97 5.56
N PHE A 179 11.49 17.23 5.31
CA PHE A 179 10.15 17.40 5.86
C PHE A 179 9.95 16.44 7.03
#